data_AF-A0A4U2AE59-F1
#
_entry.id   AF-A0A4U2AE59-F1
#
_cell.length_a   1.000
_cell.length_b   1.000
_cell.length_c   1.000
_cell.angle_alpha   90.00
_cell.angle_beta   90.00
_cell.angle_gamma   90.00
#
_symmetry.space_group_name_H-M   'P 1'
#
loop_
_entity.id
_entity.type
_entity.pdbx_description
1 polymer ?
#
loop_
_entity_poly.entity_id
_entity_poly.type
_entity_poly.pdbx_seq_one_letter_code
_entity_poly.pdbx_strand_id
1 'polypeptide(L)'
;MFKRLSIDTVRRTITLIDSDSGQENQPLELNRSEYNLLLAFCESHGEVIDKQALIEKGWPGRVVGDNSLAVAIMKLRKKLDSLELGFEVNNLPGEGYVFINAMNIEIAHDESAANNEAITESHELDHEQEIAQEPVSQTAGDHAETPITTQDSTAFNVFQRWIKKPVVWEVAIALFIGLIMFYFVYREAFECFECFGGGAGG
;
A
#
# COMPACT_ATOMS: atom_id res chain seq x y z
N MET A 1 29.03 -7.48 4.47
CA MET A 1 28.09 -6.51 5.10
C MET A 1 26.71 -6.86 4.58
N PHE A 2 25.72 -7.11 5.44
CA PHE A 2 24.37 -7.48 4.98
C PHE A 2 23.79 -6.38 4.08
N LYS A 3 23.42 -6.73 2.85
CA LYS A 3 22.87 -5.74 1.88
C LYS A 3 21.41 -6.02 1.51
N ARG A 4 20.85 -7.15 1.92
CA ARG A 4 19.48 -7.53 1.57
C ARG A 4 18.72 -8.17 2.74
N LEU A 5 17.48 -7.71 2.92
CA LEU A 5 16.46 -8.31 3.77
C LEU A 5 15.56 -9.17 2.87
N SER A 6 15.53 -10.48 3.13
CA SER A 6 14.60 -11.40 2.47
C SER A 6 13.36 -11.58 3.33
N ILE A 7 12.19 -11.43 2.71
CA ILE A 7 10.88 -11.63 3.33
C ILE A 7 10.26 -12.89 2.71
N ASP A 8 10.14 -13.95 3.50
CA ASP A 8 9.45 -15.18 3.10
C ASP A 8 7.95 -14.99 3.34
N THR A 9 7.19 -15.00 2.25
CA THR A 9 5.74 -14.75 2.25
C THR A 9 4.94 -15.94 2.81
N VAL A 10 5.46 -17.16 2.68
CA VAL A 10 4.83 -18.41 3.12
C VAL A 10 5.06 -18.61 4.61
N ARG A 11 6.31 -18.44 5.06
CA ARG A 11 6.72 -18.65 6.46
C ARG A 11 6.53 -17.42 7.32
N ARG A 12 6.31 -16.24 6.72
CA ARG A 12 6.25 -14.94 7.42
C ARG A 12 7.50 -14.71 8.25
N THR A 13 8.64 -15.10 7.70
CA THR A 13 9.95 -14.92 8.33
C THR A 13 10.73 -13.85 7.60
N ILE A 14 11.60 -13.17 8.33
CA ILE A 14 12.59 -12.27 7.76
C ILE A 14 13.99 -12.83 8.00
N THR A 15 14.82 -12.85 6.96
CA THR A 15 16.22 -13.28 7.01
C THR A 15 17.12 -12.20 6.41
N LEU A 16 18.33 -12.08 6.95
CA LEU A 16 19.36 -11.21 6.41
C LEU A 16 20.31 -12.03 5.57
N ILE A 17 20.63 -11.53 4.37
CA ILE A 17 21.55 -12.18 3.46
C ILE A 17 22.78 -11.29 3.29
N ASP A 18 23.96 -11.82 3.62
CA ASP A 18 25.23 -11.15 3.33
C ASP A 18 25.56 -11.30 1.85
N SER A 19 25.73 -10.20 1.13
CA SER A 19 26.06 -10.24 -0.29
C SER A 19 27.46 -10.76 -0.58
N ASP A 20 28.38 -10.69 0.38
CA ASP A 20 29.77 -11.05 0.16
C ASP A 20 30.03 -12.54 0.45
N SER A 21 29.27 -13.14 1.38
CA SER A 21 29.43 -14.54 1.78
C SER A 21 28.23 -15.45 1.45
N GLY A 22 27.08 -14.87 1.08
CA GLY A 22 25.82 -15.59 0.91
C GLY A 22 25.27 -16.18 2.21
N GLN A 23 25.87 -15.86 3.35
CA GLN A 23 25.44 -16.37 4.65
C GLN A 23 24.15 -15.69 5.08
N GLU A 24 23.23 -16.51 5.61
CA GLU A 24 21.97 -16.07 6.15
C GLU A 24 22.01 -16.02 7.67
N ASN A 25 21.42 -14.98 8.26
CA ASN A 25 21.18 -14.98 9.70
C ASN A 25 19.97 -15.88 10.05
N GLN A 26 19.84 -16.23 11.34
CA GLN A 26 18.69 -16.97 11.84
C GLN A 26 17.37 -16.28 11.43
N PRO A 27 16.39 -17.02 10.89
CA PRO A 27 15.10 -16.45 10.53
C PRO A 27 14.36 -15.92 11.75
N LEU A 28 13.89 -14.69 11.67
CA LEU A 28 12.99 -14.11 12.67
C LEU A 28 11.55 -14.31 12.20
N GLU A 29 10.79 -15.08 12.98
CA GLU A 29 9.37 -15.28 12.72
C GLU A 29 8.57 -14.01 13.03
N LEU A 30 7.66 -13.63 12.13
CA LEU A 30 6.69 -12.56 12.32
C LEU A 30 5.30 -13.14 12.54
N ASN A 31 4.56 -12.55 13.48
CA ASN A 31 3.14 -12.84 13.59
C ASN A 31 2.40 -12.24 12.38
N ARG A 32 1.18 -12.71 12.10
CA ARG A 32 0.40 -12.29 10.91
C ARG A 32 0.31 -10.77 10.76
N SER A 33 -0.04 -10.08 11.84
CA SER A 33 -0.18 -8.62 11.82
C SER A 33 1.16 -7.90 11.68
N GLU A 34 2.22 -8.43 12.29
CA GLU A 34 3.58 -7.86 12.17
C GLU A 34 4.08 -7.99 10.72
N TYR A 35 3.85 -9.15 10.09
CA TYR A 35 4.16 -9.40 8.69
C TYR A 35 3.39 -8.46 7.76
N ASN A 36 2.06 -8.35 7.94
CA ASN A 36 1.24 -7.47 7.12
C ASN A 36 1.65 -5.99 7.25
N LEU A 37 1.96 -5.55 8.48
CA LEU A 37 2.44 -4.19 8.73
C LEU A 37 3.81 -3.97 8.09
N LEU A 38 4.73 -4.93 8.19
CA LEU A 38 6.04 -4.83 7.53
C LEU A 38 5.85 -4.70 6.01
N LEU A 39 5.01 -5.53 5.40
CA LEU A 39 4.71 -5.45 3.97
C LEU A 39 4.16 -4.07 3.60
N ALA A 40 3.19 -3.55 4.37
CA ALA A 40 2.63 -2.22 4.17
C ALA A 40 3.71 -1.11 4.23
N PHE A 41 4.65 -1.21 5.17
CA PHE A 41 5.75 -0.28 5.31
C PHE A 41 6.77 -0.39 4.18
N CYS A 42 7.05 -1.59 3.69
CA CYS A 42 7.95 -1.82 2.55
C CYS A 42 7.35 -1.26 1.25
N GLU A 43 6.03 -1.40 1.04
CA GLU A 43 5.32 -0.87 -0.13
C GLU A 43 5.30 0.67 -0.17
N SER A 44 5.18 1.30 0.99
CA SER A 44 5.07 2.76 1.19
C SER A 44 6.30 3.31 1.93
N HIS A 45 7.50 2.85 1.53
CA HIS A 45 8.75 3.27 2.16
C HIS A 45 8.92 4.80 2.11
N GLY A 46 9.25 5.40 3.26
CA GLY A 46 9.42 6.85 3.40
C GLY A 46 8.13 7.67 3.40
N GLU A 47 6.97 7.04 3.23
CA GLU A 47 5.67 7.72 3.24
C GLU A 47 4.96 7.55 4.60
N VAL A 48 4.15 8.55 4.96
CA VAL A 48 3.31 8.48 6.16
C VAL A 48 2.06 7.68 5.83
N ILE A 49 1.83 6.60 6.58
CA ILE A 49 0.66 5.74 6.46
C ILE A 49 -0.26 6.02 7.65
N ASP A 50 -1.53 6.33 7.35
CA ASP A 50 -2.56 6.57 8.35
C ASP A 50 -2.78 5.36 9.27
N LYS A 51 -3.19 5.63 10.52
CA LYS A 51 -3.43 4.59 11.53
C LYS A 51 -4.54 3.63 11.12
N GLN A 52 -5.64 4.12 10.54
CA GLN A 52 -6.75 3.27 10.11
C GLN A 52 -6.34 2.38 8.94
N ALA A 53 -5.58 2.94 8.00
CA ALA A 53 -5.02 2.16 6.89
C ALA A 53 -4.09 1.03 7.40
N LEU A 54 -3.26 1.30 8.40
CA LEU A 54 -2.41 0.28 9.02
C LEU A 54 -3.20 -0.77 9.80
N ILE A 55 -4.30 -0.38 10.47
CA ILE A 55 -5.19 -1.32 11.15
C ILE A 55 -5.84 -2.26 10.12
N GLU A 56 -6.38 -1.72 9.04
CA GLU A 56 -7.01 -2.54 7.99
C GLU A 56 -6.02 -3.52 7.36
N LYS A 57 -4.80 -3.05 7.01
CA LYS A 57 -3.74 -3.92 6.47
C LYS A 57 -3.28 -4.97 7.49
N GLY A 58 -3.09 -4.58 8.75
CA GLY A 58 -2.60 -5.45 9.83
C GLY A 58 -3.60 -6.52 10.26
N TRP A 59 -4.90 -6.24 10.12
CA TRP A 59 -6.02 -7.09 10.56
C TRP A 59 -7.17 -7.06 9.55
N PRO A 60 -6.96 -7.59 8.33
CA PRO A 60 -7.95 -7.50 7.26
C PRO A 60 -9.27 -8.14 7.69
N GLY A 61 -10.36 -7.37 7.59
CA GLY A 61 -11.71 -7.80 7.97
C GLY A 61 -11.90 -8.12 9.45
N ARG A 62 -11.03 -7.63 10.35
CA ARG A 62 -11.13 -7.86 11.80
C ARG A 62 -11.10 -6.55 12.58
N VAL A 63 -12.08 -6.38 13.46
CA VAL A 63 -12.08 -5.31 14.46
C VAL A 63 -11.11 -5.66 15.58
N VAL A 64 -10.22 -4.73 15.90
CA VAL A 64 -9.22 -4.86 16.98
C VAL A 64 -9.30 -3.67 17.93
N GLY A 65 -8.79 -3.82 19.15
CA GLY A 65 -8.81 -2.74 20.14
C GLY A 65 -7.79 -1.64 19.83
N ASP A 66 -8.02 -0.44 20.38
CA ASP A 66 -7.27 0.79 20.09
C ASP A 66 -5.75 0.68 20.23
N ASN A 67 -5.26 -0.17 21.14
CA ASN A 67 -3.83 -0.35 21.40
C ASN A 67 -3.17 -1.44 20.53
N SER A 68 -3.95 -2.16 19.71
CA SER A 68 -3.45 -3.32 18.96
C SER A 68 -2.36 -2.92 17.96
N LEU A 69 -2.56 -1.79 17.27
CA LEU A 69 -1.57 -1.23 16.33
C LEU A 69 -0.26 -0.89 17.03
N ALA A 70 -0.31 -0.16 18.14
CA ALA A 70 0.88 0.25 18.87
C ALA A 70 1.66 -0.95 19.42
N VAL A 71 0.97 -1.97 19.95
CA VAL A 71 1.61 -3.21 20.43
C VAL A 71 2.27 -3.99 19.28
N ALA A 72 1.60 -4.10 18.13
CA ALA A 72 2.17 -4.78 16.96
C ALA A 72 3.41 -4.04 16.43
N ILE A 73 3.34 -2.70 16.30
CA ILE A 73 4.48 -1.87 15.90
C ILE A 73 5.63 -1.98 16.90
N MET A 74 5.36 -2.00 18.21
CA MET A 74 6.38 -2.20 19.23
C MET A 74 7.12 -3.54 19.05
N LYS A 75 6.38 -4.63 18.80
CA LYS A 75 6.99 -5.94 18.58
C LYS A 75 7.78 -5.99 17.27
N LEU A 76 7.24 -5.37 16.22
CA LEU A 76 7.93 -5.26 14.93
C LEU A 76 9.24 -4.49 15.07
N ARG A 77 9.24 -3.32 15.74
CA ARG A 77 10.45 -2.55 16.05
C ARG A 77 11.50 -3.40 16.74
N LYS A 78 11.14 -4.10 17.83
CA LYS A 78 12.09 -4.98 18.54
C LYS A 78 12.78 -6.00 17.64
N LYS A 79 12.04 -6.56 16.68
CA LYS A 79 12.59 -7.51 15.72
C LYS A 79 13.49 -6.82 14.70
N LEU A 80 13.08 -5.68 14.16
CA LEU A 80 13.88 -4.90 13.22
C LEU A 80 15.16 -4.34 13.87
N ASP A 81 15.08 -3.87 15.11
CA ASP A 81 16.20 -3.34 15.89
C ASP A 81 17.25 -4.43 16.14
N SER A 82 16.82 -5.68 16.37
CA SER A 82 17.72 -6.83 16.55
C SER A 82 18.53 -7.18 15.30
N LEU A 83 18.17 -6.62 14.15
CA LEU A 83 18.91 -6.78 12.91
C LEU A 83 20.06 -5.75 12.79
N GLU A 84 20.07 -4.70 13.61
CA GLU A 84 21.10 -3.63 13.62
C GLU A 84 21.30 -2.93 12.26
N LEU A 85 20.23 -2.82 11.48
CA LEU A 85 20.26 -2.39 10.07
C LEU A 85 19.70 -0.97 9.82
N GLY A 86 19.42 -0.20 10.88
CA GLY A 86 18.90 1.16 10.73
C GLY A 86 17.49 1.23 10.14
N PHE A 87 16.69 0.17 10.35
CA PHE A 87 15.26 0.19 10.08
C PHE A 87 14.54 0.93 11.21
N GLU A 88 13.89 2.04 10.87
CA GLU A 88 13.17 2.87 11.86
C GLU A 88 11.70 2.96 11.49
N VAL A 89 10.83 2.69 12.46
CA VAL A 89 9.40 2.99 12.34
C VAL A 89 9.12 4.19 13.25
N ASN A 90 8.74 5.34 12.72
CA ASN A 90 8.48 6.55 13.49
C ASN A 90 6.98 6.86 13.56
N ASN A 91 6.53 7.40 14.68
CA ASN A 91 5.14 7.82 14.90
C ASN A 91 5.03 9.33 14.70
N LEU A 92 4.14 9.76 13.82
CA LEU A 92 3.79 11.17 13.60
C LEU A 92 2.43 11.44 14.26
N PRO A 93 2.40 12.14 15.41
CA PRO A 93 1.15 12.40 16.12
C PRO A 93 0.12 13.11 15.23
N GLY A 94 -1.08 12.55 15.15
CA GLY A 94 -2.17 13.09 14.33
C GLY A 94 -2.14 12.66 12.85
N GLU A 95 -1.05 12.06 12.37
CA GLU A 95 -0.90 11.67 10.96
C GLU A 95 -0.79 10.16 10.77
N GLY A 96 0.00 9.46 11.59
CA GLY A 96 0.20 8.02 11.44
C GLY A 96 1.62 7.57 11.71
N TYR A 97 2.13 6.66 10.88
CA TYR A 97 3.46 6.09 11.02
C TYR A 97 4.24 6.13 9.70
N VAL A 98 5.55 6.31 9.79
CA VAL A 98 6.48 6.25 8.66
C VAL A 98 7.53 5.19 8.89
N PHE A 99 7.95 4.51 7.83
CA PHE A 99 9.05 3.57 7.85
C PHE A 99 10.24 4.11 7.06
N ILE A 100 11.41 4.12 7.69
CA ILE A 100 12.67 4.59 7.14
C ILE A 100 13.66 3.44 7.14
N ASN A 101 14.37 3.29 6.02
CA ASN A 101 15.44 2.31 5.83
C ASN A 101 16.71 3.11 5.64
N ALA A 102 17.36 3.49 6.73
CA ALA A 102 18.47 4.45 6.71
C ALA A 102 19.68 3.94 5.91
N MET A 103 19.86 2.62 5.85
CA MET A 103 20.97 1.97 5.15
C MET A 103 20.66 1.59 3.70
N ASN A 104 19.47 1.93 3.19
CA ASN A 104 19.01 1.61 1.83
C ASN A 104 19.20 0.12 1.46
N ILE A 105 18.91 -0.76 2.42
CA ILE A 105 19.01 -2.21 2.27
C ILE A 105 17.97 -2.68 1.26
N GLU A 106 18.37 -3.54 0.33
CA GLU A 106 17.44 -4.13 -0.64
C GLU A 106 16.42 -5.02 0.08
N ILE A 107 15.14 -4.81 -0.17
CA ILE A 107 14.06 -5.65 0.38
C ILE A 107 13.58 -6.54 -0.75
N ALA A 108 13.62 -7.85 -0.53
CA ALA A 108 13.14 -8.80 -1.51
C ALA A 108 12.07 -9.72 -0.94
N HIS A 109 11.12 -10.05 -1.82
CA HIS A 109 10.04 -10.98 -1.52
C HIS A 109 10.35 -12.30 -2.23
N ASP A 110 10.42 -13.38 -1.48
CA ASP A 110 10.56 -14.71 -2.08
C ASP A 110 9.15 -15.25 -2.39
N GLU A 111 8.76 -15.14 -3.66
CA GLU A 111 7.56 -15.78 -4.22
C GLU A 111 7.94 -17.19 -4.73
N SER A 112 8.55 -18.01 -3.89
CA SER A 112 8.79 -19.41 -4.23
C SER A 112 7.57 -20.25 -3.83
N ALA A 113 6.73 -20.55 -4.83
CA ALA A 113 5.73 -21.63 -4.90
C ALA A 113 4.26 -21.22 -5.20
N ALA A 114 3.99 -20.48 -6.28
CA ALA A 114 2.60 -20.36 -6.77
C ALA A 114 2.42 -20.40 -8.30
N ASN A 115 3.42 -20.78 -9.08
CA ASN A 115 3.27 -20.95 -10.52
C ASN A 115 3.71 -22.36 -10.94
N ASN A 116 2.89 -23.37 -10.62
CA ASN A 116 2.72 -24.57 -11.44
C ASN A 116 1.50 -25.38 -10.97
N GLU A 117 0.62 -25.65 -11.93
CA GLU A 117 -0.40 -26.71 -11.98
C GLU A 117 -1.71 -26.54 -11.20
N ALA A 118 -2.76 -26.13 -11.94
CA ALA A 118 -3.95 -26.99 -12.13
C ALA A 118 -4.78 -26.48 -13.34
N ILE A 119 -4.42 -26.96 -14.54
CA ILE A 119 -5.34 -27.08 -15.67
C ILE A 119 -5.82 -28.54 -15.68
N THR A 120 -7.11 -28.70 -15.40
CA THR A 120 -8.05 -29.60 -16.11
C THR A 120 -8.11 -31.11 -15.80
N GLU A 121 -9.35 -31.49 -15.47
CA GLU A 121 -10.07 -32.74 -15.81
C GLU A 121 -10.03 -34.00 -14.92
N SER A 122 -11.25 -34.32 -14.46
CA SER A 122 -11.91 -35.63 -14.45
C SER A 122 -11.39 -36.73 -13.53
N HIS A 123 -12.14 -36.99 -12.46
CA HIS A 123 -12.62 -38.36 -12.20
C HIS A 123 -13.87 -38.35 -11.30
N GLU A 124 -15.03 -38.53 -11.91
CA GLU A 124 -16.22 -39.10 -11.26
C GLU A 124 -15.89 -40.52 -10.77
N LEU A 125 -16.33 -40.88 -9.56
CA LEU A 125 -16.66 -42.26 -9.17
C LEU A 125 -17.65 -42.19 -8.00
N ASP A 126 -18.91 -42.41 -8.34
CA ASP A 126 -19.93 -43.19 -7.64
C ASP A 126 -19.85 -43.33 -6.11
N HIS A 127 -20.83 -42.75 -5.42
CA HIS A 127 -21.54 -43.53 -4.40
C HIS A 127 -23.02 -43.13 -4.31
N GLU A 128 -23.84 -43.91 -4.99
CA GLU A 128 -25.23 -44.12 -4.59
C GLU A 128 -25.27 -44.79 -3.21
N GLN A 129 -26.07 -44.25 -2.30
CA GLN A 129 -26.86 -45.05 -1.38
C GLN A 129 -28.18 -44.34 -1.03
N GLU A 130 -29.20 -44.79 -1.75
CA GLU A 130 -30.63 -44.72 -1.47
C GLU A 130 -30.96 -45.28 -0.06
N ILE A 131 -31.90 -44.65 0.66
CA ILE A 131 -33.07 -45.27 1.34
C ILE A 131 -34.01 -44.14 1.85
N ALA A 132 -35.08 -43.95 1.06
CA ALA A 132 -36.49 -43.73 1.40
C ALA A 132 -36.98 -42.75 2.50
N GLN A 133 -37.70 -41.72 2.00
CA GLN A 133 -39.10 -41.34 2.29
C GLN A 133 -39.47 -40.33 3.41
N GLU A 134 -39.88 -39.16 2.90
CA GLU A 134 -40.83 -38.14 3.40
C GLU A 134 -42.16 -38.68 4.00
N PRO A 135 -42.87 -37.93 4.88
CA PRO A 135 -43.79 -36.87 4.43
C PRO A 135 -43.95 -35.61 5.34
N VAL A 136 -44.06 -34.46 4.65
CA VAL A 136 -45.08 -33.40 4.82
C VAL A 136 -45.21 -32.70 6.19
N SER A 137 -44.99 -31.37 6.24
CA SER A 137 -46.10 -30.39 6.37
C SER A 137 -45.62 -28.92 6.37
N GLN A 138 -46.50 -28.07 5.84
CA GLN A 138 -46.36 -26.64 5.49
C GLN A 138 -46.53 -25.70 6.71
N THR A 139 -46.01 -24.47 6.63
CA THR A 139 -46.62 -23.17 7.08
C THR A 139 -45.66 -22.05 6.62
N ALA A 140 -45.93 -21.31 5.52
CA ALA A 140 -46.78 -20.12 5.37
C ALA A 140 -46.15 -18.78 5.85
N GLY A 141 -46.08 -17.81 4.93
CA GLY A 141 -45.81 -16.37 5.14
C GLY A 141 -44.33 -16.02 5.29
N ASP A 142 -43.74 -14.99 4.69
CA ASP A 142 -44.32 -13.74 4.19
C ASP A 142 -43.29 -13.00 3.30
N HIS A 143 -43.80 -12.11 2.44
CA HIS A 143 -43.22 -11.06 1.57
C HIS A 143 -41.69 -10.74 1.67
N ALA A 144 -40.95 -10.37 0.60
CA ALA A 144 -41.26 -9.53 -0.55
C ALA A 144 -40.17 -9.62 -1.64
N GLU A 145 -40.53 -9.27 -2.87
CA GLU A 145 -39.65 -9.12 -4.03
C GLU A 145 -38.62 -7.99 -3.90
N THR A 146 -37.48 -8.24 -4.53
CA THR A 146 -36.31 -7.40 -4.88
C THR A 146 -36.59 -5.96 -5.33
N PRO A 147 -35.64 -5.02 -5.12
CA PRO A 147 -34.65 -4.75 -6.16
C PRO A 147 -33.21 -4.55 -5.64
N ILE A 148 -32.30 -5.26 -6.30
CA ILE A 148 -31.00 -4.82 -6.83
C ILE A 148 -30.57 -3.41 -6.38
N THR A 149 -29.50 -3.33 -5.60
CA THR A 149 -28.46 -2.32 -5.80
C THR A 149 -27.12 -2.96 -5.53
N THR A 150 -26.53 -3.46 -6.62
CA THR A 150 -25.11 -3.71 -6.78
C THR A 150 -24.39 -2.37 -6.60
N GLN A 151 -23.74 -2.15 -5.45
CA GLN A 151 -22.74 -1.10 -5.33
C GLN A 151 -21.36 -1.75 -5.23
N ASP A 152 -20.72 -1.76 -6.40
CA ASP A 152 -19.30 -2.01 -6.63
C ASP A 152 -18.43 -1.41 -5.53
N SER A 153 -17.87 -2.27 -4.67
CA SER A 153 -16.73 -1.91 -3.81
C SER A 153 -15.40 -2.36 -4.41
N THR A 154 -15.39 -2.76 -5.69
CA THR A 154 -14.18 -3.06 -6.48
C THR A 154 -13.41 -1.81 -6.90
N ALA A 155 -13.92 -0.61 -6.63
CA ALA A 155 -13.38 0.65 -7.15
C ALA A 155 -12.30 1.34 -6.28
N PHE A 156 -12.04 0.90 -5.04
CA PHE A 156 -10.98 1.55 -4.22
C PHE A 156 -9.58 0.96 -4.41
N ASN A 157 -9.48 -0.24 -4.99
CA ASN A 157 -8.19 -0.88 -5.26
C ASN A 157 -7.56 -0.49 -6.61
N VAL A 158 -8.23 0.36 -7.40
CA VAL A 158 -7.69 0.91 -8.66
C VAL A 158 -6.95 2.23 -8.43
N PHE A 159 -7.30 2.97 -7.38
CA PHE A 159 -6.66 4.26 -7.08
C PHE A 159 -5.21 4.10 -6.60
N GLN A 160 -4.86 2.93 -6.08
CA GLN A 160 -3.53 2.59 -5.59
C GLN A 160 -2.50 2.32 -6.71
N ARG A 161 -2.88 2.44 -7.99
CA ARG A 161 -1.98 2.23 -9.15
C ARG A 161 -1.68 3.50 -9.94
N TRP A 162 -2.26 4.65 -9.58
CA TRP A 162 -2.14 5.91 -10.34
C TRP A 162 -1.46 7.07 -9.58
N ILE A 163 -0.90 6.82 -8.39
CA ILE A 163 -0.15 7.83 -7.61
C ILE A 163 1.37 7.66 -7.80
N LYS A 164 1.82 6.91 -8.81
CA LYS A 164 3.22 6.86 -9.24
C LYS A 164 3.40 7.63 -10.55
N LYS A 165 3.45 8.96 -10.50
CA LYS A 165 4.09 9.78 -11.53
C LYS A 165 4.80 11.01 -10.92
N PRO A 166 6.11 11.17 -11.09
CA PRO A 166 6.83 12.42 -10.79
C PRO A 166 6.56 13.49 -11.88
N VAL A 167 5.28 13.74 -12.19
CA VAL A 167 4.87 14.69 -13.25
C VAL A 167 4.36 16.01 -12.67
N VAL A 168 4.12 16.08 -11.34
CA VAL A 168 3.67 17.32 -10.69
C VAL A 168 4.75 18.40 -10.77
N TRP A 169 6.04 18.04 -10.71
CA TRP A 169 7.12 19.01 -10.83
C TRP A 169 7.29 19.56 -12.26
N GLU A 170 7.04 18.77 -13.31
CA GLU A 170 7.12 19.26 -14.69
C GLU A 170 6.01 20.26 -15.02
N VAL A 171 4.79 20.03 -14.52
CA VAL A 171 3.67 20.99 -14.67
C VAL A 171 3.95 22.28 -13.89
N ALA A 172 4.56 22.18 -12.71
CA ALA A 172 4.97 23.34 -11.93
C ALA A 172 6.06 24.16 -12.63
N ILE A 173 7.04 23.51 -13.27
CA ILE A 173 8.08 24.16 -14.07
C ILE A 173 7.47 24.86 -15.29
N ALA A 174 6.57 24.20 -16.03
CA ALA A 174 5.90 24.80 -17.18
C ALA A 174 5.06 26.03 -16.79
N LEU A 175 4.33 25.96 -15.66
CA LEU A 175 3.61 27.11 -15.12
C LEU A 175 4.54 28.25 -14.73
N PHE A 176 5.66 27.95 -14.07
CA PHE A 176 6.63 28.95 -13.64
C PHE A 176 7.32 29.63 -14.83
N ILE A 177 7.73 28.86 -15.85
CA ILE A 177 8.31 29.39 -17.09
C ILE A 177 7.28 30.24 -17.84
N GLY A 178 6.02 29.80 -17.93
CA GLY A 178 4.94 30.56 -18.55
C GLY A 178 4.70 31.90 -17.85
N LEU A 179 4.71 31.92 -16.51
CA LEU A 179 4.54 33.13 -15.70
C LEU A 179 5.73 34.09 -15.89
N ILE A 180 6.96 33.58 -15.94
CA ILE A 180 8.15 34.38 -16.22
C ILE A 180 8.13 34.98 -17.62
N MET A 181 7.80 34.18 -18.65
CA MET A 181 7.69 34.66 -20.04
C MET A 181 6.59 35.72 -20.17
N PHE A 182 5.44 35.48 -19.54
CA PHE A 182 4.35 36.43 -19.47
C PHE A 182 4.80 37.74 -18.80
N TYR A 183 5.51 37.66 -17.67
CA TYR A 183 6.04 38.83 -16.99
C TYR A 183 7.07 39.60 -17.84
N PHE A 184 7.96 38.91 -18.55
CA PHE A 184 8.93 39.54 -19.45
C PHE A 184 8.23 40.26 -20.62
N VAL A 185 7.27 39.60 -21.27
CA VAL A 185 6.48 40.20 -22.36
C VAL A 185 5.65 41.39 -21.86
N TYR A 186 5.05 41.29 -20.67
CA TYR A 186 4.28 42.39 -20.07
C TYR A 186 5.17 43.55 -19.61
N ARG A 187 6.38 43.28 -19.12
CA ARG A 187 7.36 44.30 -18.77
C ARG A 187 7.82 45.09 -19.99
N GLU A 188 8.10 44.41 -21.11
CA GLU A 188 8.44 45.04 -22.38
C GLU A 188 7.29 45.92 -22.92
N ALA A 189 6.04 45.47 -22.77
CA ALA A 189 4.86 46.21 -23.20
C ALA A 189 4.62 47.50 -22.40
N PHE A 190 5.07 47.56 -21.14
CA PHE A 190 4.90 48.75 -20.30
C PHE A 190 5.93 49.85 -20.58
N GLU A 191 7.11 49.51 -21.12
CA GLU A 191 8.12 50.52 -21.51
C GLU A 191 7.75 51.29 -22.79
N CYS A 192 6.76 50.82 -23.58
CA CYS A 192 6.19 51.59 -24.69
C CYS A 192 5.11 52.62 -24.26
N PHE A 193 4.61 52.59 -23.02
CA PHE A 193 3.51 53.48 -22.61
C PHE A 193 3.98 54.86 -22.11
N GLU A 194 5.25 55.02 -21.69
CA GLU A 194 5.75 56.33 -21.22
C GLU A 194 6.13 57.32 -22.34
N CYS A 195 6.09 56.92 -23.62
CA CYS A 195 6.35 57.85 -24.74
C CYS A 195 5.08 58.50 -25.34
N PHE A 196 3.85 58.12 -24.97
CA PHE A 196 2.62 58.65 -25.60
C PHE A 196 1.86 59.72 -24.78
N GLY A 197 2.40 60.13 -23.63
CA GLY A 197 1.80 61.17 -22.76
C GLY A 197 2.33 62.60 -22.96
N GLY A 198 3.11 62.85 -24.02
CA GLY A 198 3.75 64.14 -24.28
C GLY A 198 3.09 64.92 -25.43
N GLY A 199 2.05 65.70 -25.11
CA GLY A 199 1.73 66.95 -25.81
C GLY A 199 0.62 66.93 -26.87
N ALA A 200 -0.52 67.54 -26.54
CA ALA A 200 -1.17 68.57 -27.37
C ALA A 200 -2.46 69.11 -26.73
N GLY A 201 -2.51 70.43 -26.51
CA GLY A 201 -3.72 71.24 -26.70
C GLY A 201 -4.38 71.84 -25.45
N GLY A 202 -4.13 73.13 -25.21
CA GLY A 202 -4.91 73.98 -24.29
C GLY A 202 -4.11 75.10 -23.67
#